data_AF-A0A931JUQ0-F1
#
_entry.id   AF-A0A931JUQ0-F1
#
_cell.length_a   1.000
_cell.length_b   1.000
_cell.length_c   1.000
_cell.angle_alpha   90.00
_cell.angle_beta   90.00
_cell.angle_gamma   90.00
#
_symmetry.space_group_name_H-M   'P 1'
#
loop_
_entity.id
_entity.type
_entity.pdbx_description
1 polymer ?
#
loop_
_entity_poly.entity_id
_entity_poly.type
_entity_poly.pdbx_seq_one_letter_code
_entity_poly.pdbx_strand_id
1 'polypeptide(L)'
;MQRDFDGKVVLPEGSPEEAAVRVLGLDGDYATPEQKAAWAKVQEVLNKRHRILDDFVVEHLNLLVELQNVKGTGNKMDQLALFQKAYQELAPLREGGSLQEQIDKVLPEADAKAFDGYLADFWKAVEADRGSMTNDDGTTPGKWGARAQTNLKMMGQEIKASYERVKDSGELLYRRLTEGLKLNATQQAAMREAAAEFMKNLEAGGEKSENRKLFFAALRSLDEEQRPTFIKNAKRLAKM
;
A
#
# COMPACT_ATOMS: atom_id res chain seq x y z
N MET A 1 14.02 7.26 -16.47
CA MET A 1 14.34 5.85 -16.12
C MET A 1 15.73 5.82 -15.49
N GLN A 2 15.87 5.25 -14.30
CA GLN A 2 17.15 5.13 -13.60
C GLN A 2 17.74 3.72 -13.80
N ARG A 3 19.06 3.64 -13.99
CA ARG A 3 19.81 2.39 -14.02
C ARG A 3 20.79 2.35 -12.84
N ASP A 4 21.05 1.15 -12.31
CA ASP A 4 22.06 0.94 -11.26
C ASP A 4 23.48 0.86 -11.87
N PHE A 5 24.49 0.62 -11.01
CA PHE A 5 25.89 0.51 -11.43
C PHE A 5 26.17 -0.67 -12.36
N ASP A 6 25.31 -1.70 -12.35
CA ASP A 6 25.38 -2.85 -13.27
C ASP A 6 24.63 -2.58 -14.58
N GLY A 7 24.08 -1.37 -14.74
CA GLY A 7 23.28 -0.99 -15.90
C GLY A 7 21.86 -1.58 -15.88
N LYS A 8 21.37 -2.10 -14.75
CA LYS A 8 20.02 -2.68 -14.65
C LYS A 8 18.98 -1.63 -14.28
N VAL A 9 17.75 -1.79 -14.74
CA VAL A 9 16.61 -0.94 -14.44
C VAL A 9 16.32 -0.99 -12.95
N VAL A 10 16.41 0.18 -12.32
CA VAL A 10 15.97 0.40 -10.95
C VAL A 10 14.44 0.51 -10.97
N LEU A 11 13.78 -0.30 -10.15
CA LEU A 11 12.32 -0.17 -10.00
C LEU A 11 12.02 1.15 -9.28
N PRO A 12 11.01 1.91 -9.74
CA PRO A 12 10.61 3.12 -9.05
C PRO A 12 10.08 2.81 -7.64
N GLU A 13 10.09 3.82 -6.78
CA GLU A 13 9.29 3.80 -5.56
C GLU A 13 7.81 3.91 -5.92
N GLY A 14 7.01 2.93 -5.51
CA GLY A 14 5.61 2.81 -5.92
C GLY A 14 5.43 2.08 -7.24
N SER A 15 4.31 2.32 -7.92
CA SER A 15 4.02 1.70 -9.22
C SER A 15 4.70 2.45 -10.38
N PRO A 16 4.95 1.80 -11.54
CA PRO A 16 5.48 2.48 -12.71
C PRO A 16 4.51 3.55 -13.24
N GLU A 17 3.20 3.37 -13.05
CA GLU A 17 2.19 4.38 -13.36
C GLU A 17 2.36 5.62 -12.48
N GLU A 18 2.51 5.47 -11.16
CA GLU A 18 2.76 6.60 -10.25
C GLU A 18 4.05 7.36 -10.59
N ALA A 19 5.10 6.63 -11.01
CA ALA A 19 6.33 7.24 -11.46
C ALA A 19 6.15 7.99 -12.79
N ALA A 20 5.43 7.42 -13.76
CA ALA A 20 5.17 8.04 -15.04
C ALA A 20 4.36 9.34 -14.91
N VAL A 21 3.33 9.37 -14.05
CA VAL A 21 2.55 10.60 -13.82
C VAL A 21 3.41 11.69 -13.18
N ARG A 22 4.29 11.35 -12.23
CA ARG A 22 5.23 12.33 -11.65
C ARG A 22 6.15 12.95 -12.71
N VAL A 23 6.59 12.17 -13.69
CA VAL A 23 7.43 12.66 -14.79
C VAL A 23 6.69 13.61 -15.72
N LEU A 24 5.37 13.45 -15.89
CA LEU A 24 4.56 14.39 -16.67
C LEU A 24 4.49 15.79 -16.05
N GLY A 25 4.77 15.93 -14.75
CA GLY A 25 4.82 17.23 -14.08
C GLY A 25 3.47 17.96 -14.06
N LEU A 26 2.36 17.21 -13.99
CA LEU A 26 1.00 17.75 -14.03
C LEU A 26 0.64 18.66 -12.84
N ASP A 27 1.44 18.59 -11.77
CA ASP A 27 1.31 19.38 -10.55
C ASP A 27 2.30 20.57 -10.48
N GLY A 28 3.18 20.71 -11.47
CA GLY A 28 4.24 21.72 -11.47
C GLY A 28 3.77 23.16 -11.68
N ASP A 29 4.67 24.11 -11.43
CA ASP A 29 4.41 25.55 -11.57
C ASP A 29 3.97 25.94 -12.99
N TYR A 30 4.46 25.20 -13.99
CA TYR A 30 4.19 25.42 -15.41
C TYR A 30 3.02 24.59 -15.96
N ALA A 31 2.35 23.78 -15.12
CA ALA A 31 1.21 22.98 -15.55
C ALA A 31 0.00 23.88 -15.87
N THR A 32 -0.68 23.57 -16.97
CA THR A 32 -1.91 24.26 -17.36
C THR A 32 -3.04 24.01 -16.33
N PRO A 33 -4.09 24.85 -16.29
CA PRO A 33 -5.25 24.59 -15.42
C PRO A 33 -5.90 23.23 -15.66
N GLU A 34 -5.92 22.78 -16.92
CA GLU A 34 -6.44 21.46 -17.31
C GLU A 34 -5.57 20.32 -16.75
N GLN A 35 -4.25 20.43 -16.85
CA GLN A 35 -3.31 19.45 -16.28
C GLN A 35 -3.41 19.39 -14.75
N LYS A 36 -3.57 20.53 -14.07
CA LYS A 36 -3.78 20.55 -12.62
C LYS A 36 -5.11 19.90 -12.22
N ALA A 37 -6.16 20.09 -13.01
CA ALA A 37 -7.44 19.41 -12.79
C ALA A 37 -7.33 17.89 -13.05
N ALA A 38 -6.57 17.47 -14.06
CA ALA A 38 -6.29 16.06 -14.32
C ALA A 38 -5.46 15.44 -13.20
N TRP A 39 -4.45 16.15 -12.68
CA TRP A 39 -3.66 15.72 -11.53
C TRP A 39 -4.53 15.42 -10.31
N ALA A 40 -5.49 16.30 -10.00
CA ALA A 40 -6.42 16.07 -8.89
C ALA A 40 -7.21 14.75 -9.06
N LYS A 41 -7.66 14.44 -10.28
CA LYS A 41 -8.35 13.17 -10.58
C LYS A 41 -7.41 11.97 -10.49
N VAL A 42 -6.16 12.10 -10.95
CA VAL A 42 -5.15 11.04 -10.79
C VAL A 42 -4.89 10.78 -9.31
N GLN A 43 -4.79 11.82 -8.49
CA GLN A 43 -4.65 11.69 -7.04
C GLN A 43 -5.84 10.95 -6.42
N GLU A 44 -7.06 11.15 -6.88
CA GLU A 44 -8.22 10.37 -6.42
C GLU A 44 -8.07 8.86 -6.72
N VAL A 45 -7.61 8.52 -7.93
CA VAL A 45 -7.34 7.12 -8.32
C VAL A 45 -6.27 6.49 -7.44
N LEU A 46 -5.13 7.18 -7.27
CA LEU A 46 -4.01 6.70 -6.45
C LEU A 46 -4.38 6.58 -4.98
N ASN A 47 -5.09 7.57 -4.42
CA ASN A 47 -5.56 7.54 -3.04
C ASN A 47 -6.57 6.40 -2.81
N LYS A 48 -7.47 6.13 -3.77
CA LYS A 48 -8.36 4.97 -3.70
C LYS A 48 -7.56 3.67 -3.65
N ARG A 49 -6.54 3.54 -4.50
CA ARG A 49 -5.64 2.38 -4.53
C ARG A 49 -4.92 2.19 -3.21
N HIS A 50 -4.33 3.25 -2.66
CA HIS A 50 -3.61 3.20 -1.38
C HIS A 50 -4.54 2.81 -0.23
N ARG A 51 -5.77 3.32 -0.18
CA ARG A 51 -6.76 2.91 0.83
C ARG A 51 -7.06 1.41 0.77
N ILE A 52 -7.26 0.85 -0.42
CA ILE A 52 -7.51 -0.59 -0.59
C ILE A 52 -6.31 -1.41 -0.09
N LEU A 53 -5.09 -0.97 -0.38
CA LEU A 53 -3.88 -1.63 0.13
C LEU A 53 -3.78 -1.53 1.65
N ASP A 54 -4.06 -0.36 2.22
CA ASP A 54 -4.02 -0.11 3.66
C ASP A 54 -5.07 -0.95 4.39
N ASP A 55 -6.30 -1.03 3.84
CA ASP A 55 -7.35 -1.92 4.32
C ASP A 55 -6.91 -3.38 4.29
N PHE A 56 -6.36 -3.83 3.14
CA PHE A 56 -5.85 -5.18 2.99
C PHE A 56 -4.77 -5.50 4.03
N VAL A 57 -3.84 -4.58 4.29
CA VAL A 57 -2.80 -4.79 5.29
C VAL A 57 -3.40 -4.95 6.69
N VAL A 58 -4.33 -4.07 7.10
CA VAL A 58 -4.89 -4.14 8.46
C VAL A 58 -5.70 -5.42 8.65
N GLU A 59 -6.51 -5.78 7.66
CA GLU A 59 -7.43 -6.91 7.73
C GLU A 59 -6.70 -8.26 7.62
N HIS A 60 -5.57 -8.29 6.90
CA HIS A 60 -4.88 -9.53 6.56
C HIS A 60 -3.43 -9.62 7.10
N LEU A 61 -3.12 -8.99 8.23
CA LEU A 61 -1.79 -9.09 8.86
C LEU A 61 -1.27 -10.53 9.01
N ASN A 62 -2.12 -11.47 9.44
CA ASN A 62 -1.71 -12.87 9.59
C ASN A 62 -1.30 -13.50 8.25
N LEU A 63 -2.04 -13.20 7.18
CA LEU A 63 -1.71 -13.67 5.82
C LEU A 63 -0.36 -13.09 5.37
N LEU A 64 -0.07 -11.82 5.68
CA LEU A 64 1.22 -11.21 5.36
C LEU A 64 2.38 -11.87 6.12
N VAL A 65 2.19 -12.19 7.40
CA VAL A 65 3.16 -12.93 8.21
C VAL A 65 3.38 -14.34 7.65
N GLU A 66 2.31 -15.05 7.31
CA GLU A 66 2.39 -16.37 6.67
C GLU A 66 3.13 -16.32 5.33
N LEU A 67 2.82 -15.33 4.48
CA LEU A 67 3.51 -15.10 3.21
C LEU A 67 5.01 -14.83 3.39
N GLN A 68 5.41 -14.15 4.47
CA GLN A 68 6.81 -13.92 4.80
C GLN A 68 7.49 -15.22 5.25
N ASN A 69 6.82 -16.04 6.06
CA ASN A 69 7.37 -17.28 6.61
C ASN A 69 7.51 -18.38 5.56
N VAL A 70 6.52 -18.55 4.67
CA VAL A 70 6.50 -19.62 3.66
C VAL A 70 7.57 -19.43 2.58
N LYS A 71 8.03 -18.19 2.34
CA LYS A 71 9.20 -17.95 1.47
C LYS A 71 10.45 -18.70 1.95
N GLY A 72 10.59 -18.98 3.24
CA GLY A 72 11.73 -19.70 3.81
C GLY A 72 11.62 -21.22 3.82
N THR A 73 10.42 -21.79 3.63
CA THR A 73 10.18 -23.24 3.79
C THR A 73 10.32 -24.04 2.49
N GLY A 74 10.35 -23.37 1.33
CA GLY A 74 10.49 -24.01 0.02
C GLY A 74 9.22 -24.72 -0.49
N ASN A 75 8.12 -24.72 0.27
CA ASN A 75 6.87 -25.33 -0.18
C ASN A 75 6.12 -24.41 -1.17
N LYS A 76 6.36 -24.64 -2.47
CA LYS A 76 5.76 -23.85 -3.57
C LYS A 76 4.23 -23.93 -3.61
N MET A 77 3.63 -25.02 -3.14
CA MET A 77 2.17 -25.19 -3.19
C MET A 77 1.47 -24.31 -2.13
N ASP A 78 1.98 -24.33 -0.91
CA ASP A 78 1.46 -23.47 0.16
C ASP A 78 1.65 -21.99 -0.20
N GLN A 79 2.81 -21.66 -0.79
CA GLN A 79 3.11 -20.32 -1.26
C GLN A 79 2.10 -19.86 -2.32
N LEU A 80 1.80 -20.72 -3.30
CA LEU A 80 0.84 -20.43 -4.36
C LEU A 80 -0.58 -20.22 -3.80
N ALA A 81 -1.00 -21.03 -2.83
CA ALA A 81 -2.30 -20.89 -2.19
C ALA A 81 -2.44 -19.55 -1.45
N LEU A 82 -1.42 -19.14 -0.69
CA LEU A 82 -1.43 -17.84 0.00
C LEU A 82 -1.43 -16.67 -0.98
N PHE A 83 -0.67 -16.76 -2.08
CA PHE A 83 -0.71 -15.74 -3.13
C PHE A 83 -2.06 -15.65 -3.83
N GLN A 84 -2.69 -16.79 -4.12
CA GLN A 84 -4.02 -16.82 -4.70
C GLN A 84 -5.04 -16.16 -3.77
N LYS A 85 -4.96 -16.42 -2.46
CA LYS A 85 -5.80 -15.76 -1.46
C LYS A 85 -5.56 -14.25 -1.46
N ALA A 86 -4.31 -13.80 -1.35
CA ALA A 86 -3.99 -12.37 -1.40
C ALA A 86 -4.49 -11.70 -2.70
N TYR A 87 -4.37 -12.38 -3.83
CA TYR A 87 -4.86 -11.89 -5.12
C TYR A 87 -6.39 -11.75 -5.19
N GLN A 88 -7.12 -12.64 -4.51
CA GLN A 88 -8.58 -12.55 -4.38
C GLN A 88 -8.99 -11.38 -3.49
N GLU A 89 -8.35 -11.21 -2.34
CA GLU A 89 -8.64 -10.08 -1.43
C GLU A 89 -8.27 -8.72 -2.07
N LEU A 90 -7.27 -8.70 -2.94
CA LEU A 90 -6.89 -7.52 -3.73
C LEU A 90 -7.67 -7.36 -5.04
N ALA A 91 -8.77 -8.11 -5.25
CA ALA A 91 -9.67 -7.89 -6.38
C ALA A 91 -10.16 -6.44 -6.51
N PRO A 92 -10.47 -5.70 -5.42
CA PRO A 92 -10.91 -4.31 -5.52
C PRO A 92 -9.94 -3.36 -6.23
N LEU A 93 -8.62 -3.67 -6.24
CA LEU A 93 -7.64 -2.88 -6.99
C LEU A 93 -7.88 -2.86 -8.51
N ARG A 94 -8.65 -3.82 -9.01
CA ARG A 94 -8.93 -4.01 -10.44
C ARG A 94 -10.36 -3.66 -10.81
N GLU A 95 -11.15 -3.16 -9.85
CA GLU A 95 -12.47 -2.59 -10.13
C GLU A 95 -12.31 -1.32 -10.98
N GLY A 96 -12.78 -1.37 -12.22
CA GLY A 96 -12.66 -0.27 -13.17
C GLY A 96 -11.51 -0.39 -14.18
N GLY A 97 -10.75 -1.49 -14.13
CA GLY A 97 -9.65 -1.78 -15.05
C GLY A 97 -8.29 -1.79 -14.36
N SER A 98 -7.23 -1.90 -15.16
CA SER A 98 -5.86 -1.75 -14.66
C SER A 98 -5.60 -0.32 -14.14
N LEU A 99 -4.54 -0.14 -13.34
CA LEU A 99 -4.18 1.20 -12.85
C LEU A 99 -3.86 2.14 -14.02
N GLN A 100 -3.17 1.63 -15.05
CA GLN A 100 -2.92 2.35 -16.30
C GLN A 100 -4.23 2.83 -16.94
N GLU A 101 -5.20 1.95 -17.15
CA GLU A 101 -6.50 2.31 -17.75
C GLU A 101 -7.28 3.33 -16.91
N GLN A 102 -7.18 3.26 -15.59
CA GLN A 102 -7.85 4.21 -14.70
C GLN A 102 -7.23 5.61 -14.77
N ILE A 103 -5.91 5.70 -14.88
CA ILE A 103 -5.18 6.96 -15.03
C ILE A 103 -5.36 7.55 -16.43
N ASP A 104 -5.25 6.71 -17.47
CA ASP A 104 -5.41 7.13 -18.87
C ASP A 104 -6.75 7.85 -19.11
N LYS A 105 -7.84 7.30 -18.55
CA LYS A 105 -9.20 7.87 -18.64
C LYS A 105 -9.36 9.28 -18.05
N VAL A 106 -8.45 9.72 -17.17
CA VAL A 106 -8.56 11.02 -16.49
C VAL A 106 -7.54 12.04 -16.98
N LEU A 107 -6.61 11.63 -17.85
CA LEU A 107 -5.61 12.50 -18.47
C LEU A 107 -6.15 13.16 -19.75
N PRO A 108 -5.72 14.39 -20.07
CA PRO A 108 -5.89 14.96 -21.40
C PRO A 108 -5.20 14.08 -22.46
N GLU A 109 -5.73 14.04 -23.69
CA GLU A 109 -5.27 13.12 -24.75
C GLU A 109 -3.75 13.18 -25.01
N ALA A 110 -3.18 14.38 -25.01
CA ALA A 110 -1.74 14.56 -25.20
C ALA A 110 -0.91 13.97 -24.05
N ASP A 111 -1.36 14.17 -22.80
CA ASP A 111 -0.69 13.65 -21.61
C ASP A 111 -0.90 12.14 -21.45
N ALA A 112 -2.08 11.62 -21.81
CA ALA A 112 -2.39 10.20 -21.90
C ALA A 112 -1.43 9.46 -22.85
N LYS A 113 -1.22 10.03 -24.05
CA LYS A 113 -0.25 9.48 -25.02
C LYS A 113 1.19 9.50 -24.48
N ALA A 114 1.58 10.55 -23.78
CA ALA A 114 2.90 10.65 -23.16
C ALA A 114 3.06 9.64 -22.01
N PHE A 115 2.03 9.49 -21.17
CA PHE A 115 1.93 8.49 -20.10
C PHE A 115 2.15 7.08 -20.63
N ASP A 116 1.41 6.69 -21.67
CA ASP A 116 1.55 5.39 -22.32
C ASP A 116 2.95 5.18 -22.90
N GLY A 117 3.54 6.22 -23.49
CA GLY A 117 4.91 6.19 -23.97
C GLY A 117 5.92 5.87 -22.87
N TYR A 118 5.81 6.52 -21.72
CA TYR A 118 6.67 6.25 -20.57
C TYR A 118 6.54 4.81 -20.05
N LEU A 119 5.31 4.28 -19.98
CA LEU A 119 5.08 2.90 -19.56
C LEU A 119 5.61 1.88 -20.58
N ALA A 120 5.43 2.14 -21.87
CA ALA A 120 5.96 1.28 -22.93
C ALA A 120 7.49 1.21 -22.88
N ASP A 121 8.16 2.35 -22.71
CA ASP A 121 9.62 2.41 -22.54
C ASP A 121 10.09 1.71 -21.28
N PHE A 122 9.35 1.90 -20.16
CA PHE A 122 9.60 1.19 -18.91
C PHE A 122 9.57 -0.33 -19.10
N TRP A 123 8.47 -0.86 -19.64
CA TRP A 123 8.30 -2.29 -19.83
C TRP A 123 9.28 -2.89 -20.83
N LYS A 124 9.62 -2.15 -21.89
CA LYS A 124 10.64 -2.56 -22.85
C LYS A 124 12.00 -2.72 -22.18
N ALA A 125 12.39 -1.80 -21.29
CA ALA A 125 13.65 -1.91 -20.57
C ALA A 125 13.64 -3.03 -19.53
N VAL A 126 12.54 -3.21 -18.80
CA VAL A 126 12.38 -4.34 -17.87
C VAL A 126 12.50 -5.68 -18.60
N GLU A 127 11.86 -5.82 -19.76
CA GLU A 127 11.96 -7.01 -20.59
C GLU A 127 13.38 -7.26 -21.08
N ALA A 128 14.09 -6.20 -21.52
CA ALA A 128 15.46 -6.32 -21.98
C ALA A 128 16.40 -6.79 -20.85
N ASP A 129 16.26 -6.19 -19.66
CA ASP A 129 17.15 -6.45 -18.54
C ASP A 129 16.87 -7.79 -17.83
N ARG A 130 15.60 -8.16 -17.69
CA ARG A 130 15.20 -9.39 -16.97
C ARG A 130 15.00 -10.58 -17.89
N GLY A 131 14.66 -10.34 -19.15
CA GLY A 131 14.60 -11.38 -20.18
C GLY A 131 15.97 -11.91 -20.60
N SER A 132 17.07 -11.42 -20.01
CA SER A 132 18.42 -11.98 -20.15
C SER A 132 18.93 -12.65 -18.86
N MET A 133 18.17 -12.63 -17.77
CA MET A 133 18.56 -13.25 -16.50
C MET A 133 18.20 -14.74 -16.50
N THR A 134 19.14 -15.60 -16.10
CA THR A 134 18.86 -17.03 -15.92
C THR A 134 18.19 -17.24 -14.55
N ASN A 135 17.03 -17.89 -14.53
CA ASN A 135 16.37 -18.35 -13.31
C ASN A 135 17.20 -19.44 -12.61
N ASP A 136 16.86 -19.76 -11.36
CA ASP A 136 17.52 -20.81 -10.57
C ASP A 136 17.48 -22.22 -11.22
N ASP A 137 16.54 -22.44 -12.15
CA ASP A 137 16.39 -23.68 -12.91
C ASP A 137 17.18 -23.69 -14.25
N GLY A 138 18.01 -22.67 -14.50
CA GLY A 138 18.80 -22.57 -15.72
C GLY A 138 18.03 -22.02 -16.93
N THR A 139 16.74 -21.68 -16.79
CA THR A 139 15.93 -21.14 -17.88
C THR A 139 15.90 -19.62 -17.86
N THR A 140 15.79 -18.99 -19.02
CA THR A 140 15.54 -17.54 -19.10
C THR A 140 14.04 -17.28 -19.10
N PRO A 141 13.49 -16.41 -18.22
CA PRO A 141 12.08 -16.12 -18.24
C PRO A 141 11.74 -15.41 -19.55
N GLY A 142 10.73 -15.93 -20.27
CA GLY A 142 10.17 -15.24 -21.43
C GLY A 142 9.61 -13.86 -21.03
N LYS A 143 9.37 -12.98 -22.01
CA LYS A 143 8.89 -11.60 -21.78
C LYS A 143 7.71 -11.49 -20.82
N TRP A 144 6.75 -12.39 -20.95
CA TRP A 144 5.58 -12.45 -20.07
C TRP A 144 5.95 -12.79 -18.62
N GLY A 145 6.88 -13.73 -18.43
CA GLY A 145 7.43 -14.08 -17.12
C GLY A 145 8.19 -12.92 -16.48
N ALA A 146 9.01 -12.21 -17.25
CA ALA A 146 9.74 -11.02 -16.77
C ALA A 146 8.80 -9.92 -16.28
N ARG A 147 7.72 -9.63 -17.01
CA ARG A 147 6.68 -8.68 -16.58
C ARG A 147 5.95 -9.17 -15.33
N ALA A 148 5.49 -10.42 -15.32
CA ALA A 148 4.74 -11.00 -14.19
C ALA A 148 5.55 -10.97 -12.89
N GLN A 149 6.82 -11.37 -12.93
CA GLN A 149 7.72 -11.30 -11.78
C GLN A 149 7.96 -9.86 -11.31
N THR A 150 8.07 -8.91 -12.25
CA THR A 150 8.23 -7.49 -11.92
C THR A 150 6.99 -6.93 -11.25
N ASN A 151 5.80 -7.19 -11.81
CA ASN A 151 4.52 -6.80 -11.21
C ASN A 151 4.35 -7.37 -9.81
N LEU A 152 4.70 -8.65 -9.60
CA LEU A 152 4.60 -9.26 -8.28
C LEU A 152 5.56 -8.60 -7.26
N LYS A 153 6.79 -8.28 -7.69
CA LYS A 153 7.76 -7.56 -6.85
C LYS A 153 7.26 -6.16 -6.48
N MET A 154 6.73 -5.42 -7.45
CA MET A 154 6.18 -4.07 -7.24
C MET A 154 4.97 -4.10 -6.31
N MET A 155 4.02 -5.02 -6.53
CA MET A 155 2.89 -5.21 -5.62
C MET A 155 3.37 -5.51 -4.19
N GLY A 156 4.41 -6.33 -4.03
CA GLY A 156 5.03 -6.57 -2.73
C GLY A 156 5.63 -5.31 -2.10
N GLN A 157 6.22 -4.41 -2.90
CA GLN A 157 6.73 -3.12 -2.44
C GLN A 157 5.60 -2.18 -2.05
N GLU A 158 4.51 -2.13 -2.82
CA GLU A 158 3.32 -1.33 -2.51
C GLU A 158 2.66 -1.78 -1.20
N ILE A 159 2.50 -3.10 -0.99
CA ILE A 159 2.00 -3.67 0.27
C ILE A 159 2.94 -3.32 1.43
N LYS A 160 4.26 -3.41 1.23
CA LYS A 160 5.23 -3.04 2.26
C LYS A 160 5.13 -1.55 2.62
N ALA A 161 5.05 -0.67 1.63
CA ALA A 161 4.89 0.77 1.84
C ALA A 161 3.56 1.09 2.56
N SER A 162 2.49 0.38 2.19
CA SER A 162 1.20 0.45 2.87
C SER A 162 1.31 0.01 4.33
N TYR A 163 2.01 -1.09 4.61
CA TYR A 163 2.27 -1.54 5.98
C TYR A 163 3.05 -0.51 6.80
N GLU A 164 4.10 0.08 6.24
CA GLU A 164 4.86 1.14 6.92
C GLU A 164 3.96 2.34 7.22
N ARG A 165 3.18 2.84 6.26
CA ARG A 165 2.20 3.93 6.49
C ARG A 165 1.17 3.59 7.56
N VAL A 166 0.56 2.40 7.50
CA VAL A 166 -0.48 1.96 8.43
C VAL A 166 0.07 1.79 9.85
N LYS A 167 1.29 1.28 9.96
CA LYS A 167 2.01 1.15 11.22
C LYS A 167 2.27 2.54 11.82
N ASP A 168 2.87 3.44 11.05
CA ASP A 168 3.35 4.72 11.56
C ASP A 168 2.18 5.71 11.82
N SER A 169 1.07 5.60 11.07
CA SER A 169 -0.13 6.42 11.27
C SER A 169 -0.95 6.06 12.52
N GLY A 170 -0.72 4.89 13.13
CA GLY A 170 -1.56 4.38 14.21
C GLY A 170 -2.91 3.82 13.77
N GLU A 171 -3.20 3.77 12.46
CA GLU A 171 -4.48 3.23 11.96
C GLU A 171 -4.66 1.76 12.36
N LEU A 172 -3.59 0.96 12.38
CA LEU A 172 -3.65 -0.42 12.86
C LEU A 172 -4.07 -0.48 14.34
N LEU A 173 -3.48 0.36 15.17
CA LEU A 173 -3.80 0.44 16.60
C LEU A 173 -5.27 0.87 16.80
N TYR A 174 -5.69 1.91 16.08
CA TYR A 174 -7.08 2.38 16.05
C TYR A 174 -8.04 1.24 15.72
N ARG A 175 -7.90 0.61 14.55
CA ARG A 175 -8.83 -0.44 14.09
C ARG A 175 -8.90 -1.63 15.06
N ARG A 176 -7.77 -2.03 15.63
CA ARG A 176 -7.72 -3.15 16.58
C ARG A 176 -8.36 -2.81 17.92
N LEU A 177 -8.21 -1.57 18.40
CA LEU A 177 -8.85 -1.10 19.63
C LEU A 177 -10.36 -0.93 19.46
N THR A 178 -10.81 -0.51 18.27
CA THR A 178 -12.22 -0.19 17.99
C THR A 178 -12.98 -1.33 17.31
N GLU A 179 -12.37 -2.51 17.16
CA GLU A 179 -12.99 -3.69 16.56
C GLU A 179 -14.31 -4.06 17.25
N GLY A 180 -15.40 -4.12 16.48
CA GLY A 180 -16.74 -4.41 16.98
C GLY A 180 -17.47 -3.23 17.66
N LEU A 181 -16.88 -2.03 17.70
CA LEU A 181 -17.53 -0.82 18.20
C LEU A 181 -18.28 -0.09 17.08
N LYS A 182 -19.49 0.37 17.37
CA LYS A 182 -20.23 1.31 16.51
C LYS A 182 -19.92 2.74 16.95
N LEU A 183 -18.83 3.30 16.43
CA LEU A 183 -18.41 4.65 16.76
C LEU A 183 -19.09 5.69 15.84
N ASN A 184 -19.57 6.79 16.41
CA ASN A 184 -19.98 7.95 15.62
C ASN A 184 -18.76 8.73 15.08
N ALA A 185 -18.98 9.67 14.16
CA ALA A 185 -17.89 10.41 13.49
C ALA A 185 -16.94 11.11 14.48
N THR A 186 -17.48 11.74 15.53
CA THR A 186 -16.69 12.43 16.56
C THR A 186 -15.81 11.45 17.34
N GLN A 187 -16.37 10.31 17.74
CA GLN A 187 -15.62 9.25 18.43
C GLN A 187 -14.52 8.67 17.55
N GLN A 188 -14.80 8.42 16.27
CA GLN A 188 -13.79 7.92 15.33
C GLN A 188 -12.63 8.89 15.19
N ALA A 189 -12.91 10.20 15.06
CA ALA A 189 -11.88 11.22 14.96
C ALA A 189 -11.00 11.25 16.21
N ALA A 190 -11.60 11.31 17.41
CA ALA A 190 -10.87 11.32 18.67
C ALA A 190 -10.01 10.04 18.86
N MET A 191 -10.54 8.89 18.47
CA MET A 191 -9.84 7.62 18.58
C MET A 191 -8.67 7.49 17.60
N ARG A 192 -8.81 8.00 16.37
CA ARG A 192 -7.71 8.06 15.40
C ARG A 192 -6.62 9.03 15.83
N GLU A 193 -7.00 10.22 16.31
CA GLU A 193 -6.06 11.21 16.82
C GLU A 193 -5.25 10.65 17.99
N ALA A 194 -5.93 10.00 18.95
CA ALA A 194 -5.27 9.28 20.03
C ALA A 194 -4.30 8.21 19.48
N ALA A 195 -4.74 7.34 18.59
CA ALA A 195 -3.85 6.30 18.05
C ALA A 195 -2.62 6.87 17.32
N ALA A 196 -2.78 7.96 16.57
CA ALA A 196 -1.69 8.64 15.88
C ALA A 196 -0.71 9.29 16.87
N GLU A 197 -1.21 9.99 17.90
CA GLU A 197 -0.38 10.60 18.93
C GLU A 197 0.42 9.54 19.71
N PHE A 198 -0.18 8.38 19.97
CA PHE A 198 0.51 7.24 20.59
C PHE A 198 1.70 6.77 19.77
N MET A 199 1.51 6.54 18.47
CA MET A 199 2.58 6.04 17.59
C MET A 199 3.72 7.05 17.51
N LYS A 200 3.38 8.34 17.39
CA LYS A 200 4.37 9.42 17.41
C LYS A 200 5.20 9.44 18.70
N ASN A 201 4.55 9.28 19.87
CA ASN A 201 5.25 9.27 21.15
C ASN A 201 6.10 8.00 21.34
N LEU A 202 5.62 6.85 20.86
CA LEU A 202 6.37 5.60 20.91
C LEU A 202 7.69 5.70 20.12
N GLU A 203 7.66 6.31 18.93
CA GLU A 203 8.86 6.55 18.12
C GLU A 203 9.85 7.51 18.79
N ALA A 204 9.36 8.47 19.57
CA ALA A 204 10.18 9.40 20.34
C ALA A 204 10.79 8.79 21.62
N GLY A 205 10.54 7.50 21.90
CA GLY A 205 10.98 6.84 23.13
C GLY A 205 10.14 7.16 24.36
N GLY A 206 8.86 7.52 24.16
CA GLY A 206 7.92 7.91 25.20
C GLY A 206 7.73 6.86 26.31
N GLU A 207 7.45 7.34 27.52
CA GLU A 207 7.28 6.49 28.70
C GLU A 207 5.92 5.77 28.73
N LYS A 208 5.87 4.65 29.47
CA LYS A 208 4.62 3.90 29.77
C LYS A 208 3.51 4.75 30.40
N SER A 209 3.81 5.92 30.94
CA SER A 209 2.86 6.88 31.51
C SER A 209 2.02 7.58 30.42
N GLU A 210 2.57 7.79 29.23
CA GLU A 210 1.88 8.41 28.09
C GLU A 210 0.84 7.46 27.47
N ASN A 211 1.16 6.17 27.42
CA ASN A 211 0.25 5.11 26.99
C ASN A 211 -1.05 5.09 27.82
N ARG A 212 -0.97 5.40 29.13
CA ARG A 212 -2.15 5.48 30.00
C ARG A 212 -2.99 6.72 29.69
N LYS A 213 -2.37 7.87 29.46
CA LYS A 213 -3.08 9.12 29.13
C LYS A 213 -3.93 8.91 27.88
N LEU A 214 -3.34 8.28 26.87
CA LEU A 214 -4.00 8.00 25.61
C LEU A 214 -5.17 7.02 25.75
N PHE A 215 -4.95 5.94 26.50
CA PHE A 215 -6.00 4.96 26.82
C PHE A 215 -7.18 5.60 27.57
N PHE A 216 -6.91 6.52 28.51
CA PHE A 216 -7.98 7.23 29.22
C PHE A 216 -8.66 8.30 28.36
N ALA A 217 -7.94 8.98 27.47
CA ALA A 217 -8.52 9.92 26.51
C ALA A 217 -9.50 9.19 25.58
N ALA A 218 -9.08 8.06 25.03
CA ALA A 218 -9.92 7.16 24.25
C ALA A 218 -11.19 6.73 25.01
N LEU A 219 -11.04 6.18 26.22
CA LEU A 219 -12.16 5.71 27.05
C LEU A 219 -13.19 6.80 27.37
N ARG A 220 -12.76 8.06 27.55
CA ARG A 220 -13.66 9.18 27.83
C ARG A 220 -14.54 9.56 26.64
N SER A 221 -14.08 9.31 25.42
CA SER A 221 -14.87 9.55 24.21
C SER A 221 -15.96 8.48 23.99
N LEU A 222 -15.83 7.33 24.63
CA LEU A 222 -16.73 6.19 24.50
C LEU A 222 -17.88 6.25 25.52
N ASP A 223 -19.05 5.80 25.07
CA ASP A 223 -20.21 5.59 25.93
C ASP A 223 -20.05 4.34 26.82
N GLU A 224 -20.94 4.17 27.80
CA GLU A 224 -20.83 3.08 28.78
C GLU A 224 -20.95 1.69 28.15
N GLU A 225 -21.67 1.56 27.03
CA GLU A 225 -21.85 0.30 26.31
C GLU A 225 -20.61 -0.09 25.48
N GLN A 226 -19.89 0.90 24.95
CA GLN A 226 -18.68 0.69 24.14
C GLN A 226 -17.44 0.34 25.00
N ARG A 227 -17.31 0.92 26.20
CA ARG A 227 -16.11 0.79 27.06
C ARG A 227 -15.70 -0.66 27.35
N PRO A 228 -16.59 -1.61 27.70
CA PRO A 228 -16.20 -3.00 27.96
C PRO A 228 -15.52 -3.67 26.77
N THR A 229 -16.05 -3.47 25.57
CA THR A 229 -15.48 -4.02 24.32
C THR A 229 -14.12 -3.39 24.02
N PHE A 230 -14.00 -2.06 24.17
CA PHE A 230 -12.71 -1.38 24.02
C PHE A 230 -11.64 -1.91 24.99
N ILE A 231 -11.98 -2.07 26.27
CA ILE A 231 -11.05 -2.62 27.29
C ILE A 231 -10.65 -4.06 26.93
N LYS A 232 -11.60 -4.88 26.47
CA LYS A 232 -11.32 -6.24 26.01
C LYS A 232 -10.33 -6.23 24.84
N ASN A 233 -10.52 -5.35 23.87
CA ASN A 233 -9.64 -5.21 22.71
C ASN A 233 -8.23 -4.77 23.12
N ALA A 234 -8.12 -3.77 23.99
CA ALA A 234 -6.83 -3.30 24.53
C ALA A 234 -6.09 -4.40 25.29
N LYS A 235 -6.78 -5.19 26.12
CA LYS A 235 -6.20 -6.33 26.83
C LYS A 235 -5.71 -7.43 25.88
N ARG A 236 -6.40 -7.64 24.75
CA ARG A 236 -5.98 -8.60 23.72
C ARG A 236 -4.69 -8.13 23.05
N LEU A 237 -4.61 -6.86 22.68
CA LEU A 237 -3.40 -6.28 22.09
C LEU A 237 -2.18 -6.35 23.01
N ALA A 238 -2.35 -6.09 24.31
CA ALA A 238 -1.25 -6.17 25.28
C ALA A 238 -0.67 -7.58 25.48
N LYS A 239 -1.30 -8.62 24.93
CA LYS A 239 -0.85 -10.02 24.99
C LYS A 239 -0.21 -10.53 23.70
N MET A 240 -0.31 -9.75 22.62
CA MET A 240 0.34 -10.03 21.34
C MET A 240 1.79 -9.56 21.39
#